data_AF-A0A259NP63-F1
#
_entry.id   AF-A0A259NP63-F1
#
_cell.length_a   1.000
_cell.length_b   1.000
_cell.length_c   1.000
_cell.angle_alpha   90.00
_cell.angle_beta   90.00
_cell.angle_gamma   90.00
#
_symmetry.space_group_name_H-M   'P 1'
#
loop_
_entity.id
_entity.type
_entity.pdbx_description
1 polymer ?
#
loop_
_entity_poly.entity_id
_entity_poly.type
_entity_poly.pdbx_seq_one_letter_code
_entity_poly.pdbx_strand_id
1 'polypeptide(L)'
;TKGYEQYYLPRINSLPVYLSILDGQVASRFCLTSDYNKGSWHYFLDEQQQSVLSHLLSARRLKHLLNRPLAERADILYCFTHAAKGKLYFYAALSNELAAEPELQAMFFGFGASKPSWRIFHLSLQKTSATNSQSEFALPGTHSVQQTSPLLRGMLEPIYYIAALTDISSAEQRYCYTGQTYDASRLAVLNKFGLSKAAPGTLCEAIPIHYVNLRAESRYLYKTSVLVRTKPDSEPLTAFSRDFSSGGLQLEVSQPVNLQKGDIVLLDLPDLQKITLKHQLSRLPYEIMAVSKSRTIMNLKIAKADVHEGKQFFQQLIQSNRNKLTVAEETPKYPGLSDALRNMYLKSLSNFAIFVHRKGLRHDINVIGQGVQPNPLHRLLLLAQQEHNTLSFELLTKAHVLNHELANQLKQMKRQDPPKAYELYIRVAMVGGQRQLSSYFNFEFATEEELKLFALDAIEQHTVFAFRFFLTRTGKLDSEYIAKELGYISVYAIHKAKSLEEELWHVEGVADGVEISTEFVNRFAPSQSQAQQQQRQAILQTASALTS
;
A
#
# COMPACT_ATOMS: atom_id res chain seq x y z
N THR A 1 5.33 -19.00 -5.18
CA THR A 1 5.28 -17.54 -5.44
C THR A 1 3.87 -17.01 -5.64
N LYS A 2 3.11 -17.44 -6.67
CA LYS A 2 1.71 -17.02 -6.89
C LYS A 2 0.81 -17.12 -5.65
N GLY A 3 0.96 -18.17 -4.85
CA GLY A 3 0.23 -18.35 -3.59
C GLY A 3 0.58 -17.34 -2.48
N TYR A 4 1.74 -16.70 -2.53
CA TYR A 4 2.15 -15.66 -1.58
C TYR A 4 1.78 -14.25 -2.06
N GLU A 5 1.78 -14.04 -3.37
CA GLU A 5 1.36 -12.79 -4.03
C GLU A 5 -0.04 -12.34 -3.61
N GLN A 6 -0.98 -13.27 -3.42
CA GLN A 6 -2.34 -12.97 -2.94
C GLN A 6 -2.40 -12.35 -1.55
N TYR A 7 -1.41 -12.60 -0.71
CA TYR A 7 -1.34 -12.02 0.61
C TYR A 7 -0.68 -10.65 0.58
N TYR A 8 0.38 -10.51 -0.24
CA TYR A 8 1.19 -9.30 -0.34
C TYR A 8 0.49 -8.16 -1.09
N LEU A 9 -0.01 -8.42 -2.31
CA LEU A 9 -0.51 -7.38 -3.22
C LEU A 9 -1.68 -6.54 -2.71
N PRO A 10 -2.71 -7.12 -2.05
CA PRO A 10 -3.80 -6.33 -1.50
C PRO A 10 -3.35 -5.37 -0.39
N ARG A 11 -2.13 -5.57 0.11
CA ARG A 11 -1.58 -4.94 1.31
C ARG A 11 -0.32 -4.11 1.05
N ILE A 12 -0.03 -3.81 -0.22
CA ILE A 12 1.13 -2.97 -0.55
C ILE A 12 0.97 -1.60 0.10
N ASN A 13 2.01 -1.17 0.83
CA ASN A 13 2.05 0.12 1.50
C ASN A 13 2.63 1.21 0.60
N SER A 14 3.49 0.81 -0.33
CA SER A 14 3.97 1.69 -1.39
C SER A 14 2.85 2.02 -2.36
N LEU A 15 2.78 3.27 -2.81
CA LEU A 15 2.01 3.72 -3.97
C LEU A 15 2.89 3.62 -5.22
N PRO A 16 2.70 2.62 -6.11
CA PRO A 16 3.44 2.51 -7.35
C PRO A 16 2.87 3.48 -8.39
N VAL A 17 3.72 4.35 -8.91
CA VAL A 17 3.42 5.34 -9.95
C VAL A 17 4.12 4.92 -11.25
N TYR A 18 3.36 4.63 -12.29
CA TYR A 18 3.87 4.17 -13.58
C TYR A 18 4.19 5.37 -14.45
N LEU A 19 5.46 5.47 -14.83
CA LEU A 19 6.02 6.59 -15.55
C LEU A 19 6.15 6.24 -17.03
N SER A 20 5.47 7.01 -17.86
CA SER A 20 5.59 6.93 -19.31
C SER A 20 6.61 7.92 -19.84
N ILE A 21 7.29 7.55 -20.91
CA ILE A 21 8.15 8.45 -21.68
C ILE A 21 7.53 8.60 -23.07
N LEU A 22 7.09 9.81 -23.38
CA LEU A 22 6.51 10.18 -24.68
C LEU A 22 7.23 11.43 -25.17
N ASP A 23 7.78 11.40 -26.39
CA ASP A 23 8.50 12.52 -27.00
C ASP A 23 9.59 13.13 -26.09
N GLY A 24 10.29 12.27 -25.33
CA GLY A 24 11.34 12.68 -24.39
C GLY A 24 10.83 13.29 -23.08
N GLN A 25 9.52 13.42 -22.89
CA GLN A 25 8.90 13.93 -21.67
C GLN A 25 8.46 12.79 -20.76
N VAL A 26 8.72 12.95 -19.46
CA VAL A 26 8.25 12.01 -18.43
C VAL A 26 6.87 12.44 -17.95
N ALA A 27 5.94 11.49 -17.87
CA ALA A 27 4.62 11.71 -17.28
C ALA A 27 4.23 10.57 -16.33
N SER A 28 3.56 10.92 -15.22
CA SER A 28 2.92 9.92 -14.34
C SER A 28 1.56 9.54 -14.93
N ARG A 29 1.45 8.30 -15.44
CA ARG A 29 0.26 7.86 -16.18
C ARG A 29 -0.74 7.12 -15.30
N PHE A 30 -0.27 6.20 -14.47
CA PHE A 30 -1.12 5.39 -13.60
C PHE A 30 -0.56 5.34 -12.18
N CYS A 31 -1.44 5.20 -11.19
CA CYS A 31 -1.11 4.88 -9.82
C CYS A 31 -1.84 3.62 -9.39
N LEU A 32 -1.12 2.59 -8.94
CA LEU A 32 -1.75 1.34 -8.49
C LEU A 32 -2.13 1.45 -7.00
N THR A 33 -3.44 1.51 -6.70
CA THR A 33 -3.91 1.76 -5.33
C THR A 33 -4.40 0.50 -4.62
N SER A 34 -4.03 0.34 -3.36
CA SER A 34 -4.55 -0.63 -2.39
C SER A 34 -5.31 0.10 -1.28
N ASP A 35 -5.96 -0.63 -0.38
CA ASP A 35 -6.56 -0.02 0.83
C ASP A 35 -5.52 0.66 1.74
N TYR A 36 -4.25 0.26 1.63
CA TYR A 36 -3.15 0.70 2.49
C TYR A 36 -2.37 1.90 1.94
N ASN A 37 -2.34 2.08 0.61
CA ASN A 37 -1.61 3.20 -0.02
C ASN A 37 -2.54 4.30 -0.58
N LYS A 38 -3.88 4.10 -0.55
CA LYS A 38 -4.84 5.06 -1.08
C LYS A 38 -4.75 6.42 -0.37
N GLY A 39 -4.35 6.44 0.91
CA GLY A 39 -4.05 7.67 1.64
C GLY A 39 -2.97 8.52 0.95
N SER A 40 -1.88 7.88 0.50
CA SER A 40 -0.80 8.53 -0.24
C SER A 40 -1.27 9.07 -1.60
N TRP A 41 -2.15 8.35 -2.30
CA TRP A 41 -2.75 8.87 -3.53
C TRP A 41 -3.52 10.17 -3.27
N HIS A 42 -4.41 10.18 -2.27
CA HIS A 42 -5.18 11.38 -1.94
C HIS A 42 -4.31 12.54 -1.45
N TYR A 43 -3.18 12.24 -0.78
CA TYR A 43 -2.24 13.27 -0.34
C TYR A 43 -1.71 14.09 -1.51
N PHE A 44 -1.39 13.45 -2.64
CA PHE A 44 -0.87 14.11 -3.84
C PHE A 44 -1.94 14.63 -4.80
N LEU A 45 -3.17 14.83 -4.33
CA LEU A 45 -4.23 15.50 -5.07
C LEU A 45 -4.34 16.97 -4.65
N ASP A 46 -4.40 17.86 -5.63
CA ASP A 46 -4.69 19.28 -5.38
C ASP A 46 -6.17 19.53 -5.05
N GLU A 47 -6.53 20.80 -4.83
CA GLU A 47 -7.91 21.18 -4.53
C GLU A 47 -8.90 20.86 -5.67
N GLN A 48 -8.42 20.62 -6.90
CA GLN A 48 -9.20 20.24 -8.08
C GLN A 48 -9.21 18.72 -8.31
N GLN A 49 -8.69 17.94 -7.36
CA GLN A 49 -8.51 16.49 -7.46
C GLN A 49 -7.58 16.07 -8.61
N GLN A 50 -6.65 16.94 -9.02
CA GLN A 50 -5.62 16.64 -10.00
C GLN A 50 -4.35 16.18 -9.29
N SER A 51 -3.69 15.18 -9.86
CA SER A 51 -2.45 14.65 -9.29
C SER A 51 -1.27 15.60 -9.54
N VAL A 52 -0.51 15.91 -8.49
CA VAL A 52 0.75 16.66 -8.58
C VAL A 52 1.98 15.76 -8.83
N LEU A 53 1.78 14.45 -8.97
CA LEU A 53 2.87 13.47 -9.06
C LEU A 53 3.78 13.67 -10.26
N SER A 54 3.27 14.13 -11.41
CA SER A 54 4.09 14.42 -12.59
C SER A 54 5.11 15.52 -12.34
N HIS A 55 4.79 16.50 -11.47
CA HIS A 55 5.74 17.55 -11.06
C HIS A 55 6.68 17.05 -9.96
N LEU A 56 6.16 16.24 -9.03
CA LEU A 56 6.95 15.62 -7.97
C LEU A 56 8.06 14.73 -8.56
N LEU A 57 7.70 13.87 -9.52
CA LEU A 57 8.53 12.88 -10.19
C LEU A 57 9.10 13.43 -11.51
N SER A 58 9.63 14.66 -11.45
CA SER A 58 10.21 15.34 -12.61
C SER A 58 11.44 14.62 -13.17
N ALA A 59 11.71 14.82 -14.47
CA ALA A 59 12.90 14.28 -15.13
C ALA A 59 14.21 14.63 -14.39
N ARG A 60 14.30 15.82 -13.79
CA ARG A 60 15.45 16.25 -12.98
C ARG A 60 15.70 15.31 -11.80
N ARG A 61 14.66 15.02 -11.00
CA ARG A 61 14.76 14.13 -9.83
C ARG A 61 15.00 12.68 -10.22
N LEU A 62 14.33 12.22 -11.27
CA LEU A 62 14.53 10.87 -11.78
C LEU A 62 15.95 10.67 -12.33
N LYS A 63 16.51 11.65 -13.04
CA LYS A 63 17.89 11.58 -13.55
C LYS A 63 18.90 11.40 -12.42
N HIS A 64 18.70 12.08 -11.29
CA HIS A 64 19.52 11.89 -10.09
C HIS A 64 19.47 10.43 -9.58
N LEU A 65 18.28 9.84 -9.49
CA LEU A 65 18.12 8.43 -9.10
C LEU A 65 18.73 7.47 -10.14
N LEU A 66 18.57 7.77 -11.43
CA LEU A 66 19.06 6.91 -12.52
C LEU A 66 20.60 6.84 -12.59
N ASN A 67 21.29 7.88 -12.10
CA ASN A 67 22.75 7.91 -11.97
C ASN A 67 23.28 6.99 -10.86
N ARG A 68 22.41 6.40 -10.04
CA ARG A 68 22.78 5.39 -9.03
C ARG A 68 22.65 3.97 -9.60
N PRO A 69 23.42 2.99 -9.07
CA PRO A 69 23.23 1.57 -9.36
C PRO A 69 21.77 1.16 -9.15
N LEU A 70 21.26 0.20 -9.93
CA LEU A 70 19.84 -0.18 -9.93
C LEU A 70 19.30 -0.50 -8.53
N ALA A 71 20.07 -1.20 -7.70
CA ALA A 71 19.70 -1.58 -6.34
C ALA A 71 19.69 -0.39 -5.34
N GLU A 72 20.22 0.76 -5.73
CA GLU A 72 20.38 1.97 -4.91
C GLU A 72 19.59 3.16 -5.46
N ARG A 73 18.66 2.93 -6.41
CA ARG A 73 17.80 3.97 -6.99
C ARG A 73 16.66 4.34 -6.04
N ALA A 74 17.00 4.74 -4.83
CA ALA A 74 16.06 5.22 -3.83
C ALA A 74 16.57 6.48 -3.13
N ASP A 75 15.66 7.29 -2.59
CA ASP A 75 15.97 8.48 -1.79
C ASP A 75 14.80 8.76 -0.83
N ILE A 76 15.00 9.67 0.13
CA ILE A 76 13.96 10.08 1.07
C ILE A 76 13.35 11.39 0.60
N LEU A 77 12.03 11.42 0.50
CA LEU A 77 11.26 12.56 0.06
C LEU A 77 10.49 13.15 1.24
N TYR A 78 10.82 14.39 1.60
CA TYR A 78 10.12 15.16 2.62
C TYR A 78 9.08 16.06 1.97
N CYS A 79 7.85 16.05 2.48
CA CYS A 79 6.72 16.77 1.90
C CYS A 79 5.89 17.50 2.97
N PHE A 80 5.35 18.65 2.61
CA PHE A 80 4.22 19.25 3.32
C PHE A 80 3.38 20.10 2.37
N THR A 81 2.20 20.49 2.84
CA THR A 81 1.30 21.38 2.13
C THR A 81 1.04 22.65 2.93
N HIS A 82 0.77 23.73 2.23
CA HIS A 82 0.30 24.98 2.81
C HIS A 82 -1.00 25.39 2.11
N ALA A 83 -2.09 25.49 2.86
CA ALA A 83 -3.35 26.00 2.33
C ALA A 83 -3.40 27.52 2.50
N ALA A 84 -3.59 28.25 1.41
CA ALA A 84 -3.74 29.71 1.43
C ALA A 84 -4.68 30.18 0.32
N LYS A 85 -5.61 31.09 0.66
CA LYS A 85 -6.59 31.67 -0.28
C LYS A 85 -7.37 30.60 -1.09
N GLY A 86 -7.77 29.51 -0.43
CA GLY A 86 -8.52 28.42 -1.06
C GLY A 86 -7.71 27.55 -2.04
N LYS A 87 -6.38 27.72 -2.11
CA LYS A 87 -5.48 26.91 -2.93
C LYS A 87 -4.56 26.08 -2.04
N LEU A 88 -4.18 24.90 -2.53
CA LEU A 88 -3.20 24.04 -1.88
C LEU A 88 -1.84 24.19 -2.56
N TYR A 89 -0.81 24.55 -1.79
CA TYR A 89 0.58 24.64 -2.25
C TYR A 89 1.37 23.47 -1.71
N PHE A 90 1.97 22.69 -2.60
CA PHE A 90 2.79 21.53 -2.25
C PHE A 90 4.26 21.92 -2.19
N TYR A 91 4.94 21.49 -1.14
CA TYR A 91 6.38 21.60 -0.98
C TYR A 91 6.95 20.20 -0.83
N ALA A 92 7.95 19.87 -1.63
CA ALA A 92 8.57 18.57 -1.61
C ALA A 92 10.06 18.69 -1.91
N ALA A 93 10.90 18.01 -1.14
CA ALA A 93 12.34 18.01 -1.32
C ALA A 93 12.91 16.60 -1.04
N LEU A 94 13.80 16.14 -1.92
CA LEU A 94 14.57 14.93 -1.67
C LEU A 94 15.68 15.21 -0.66
N SER A 95 16.13 14.18 0.06
CA SER A 95 17.20 14.29 1.05
C SER A 95 18.49 14.84 0.41
N ASN A 96 18.81 14.41 -0.81
CA ASN A 96 19.97 14.93 -1.54
C ASN A 96 19.82 16.43 -1.91
N GLU A 97 18.61 16.88 -2.25
CA GLU A 97 18.32 18.29 -2.56
C GLU A 97 18.49 19.16 -1.31
N LEU A 98 18.11 18.65 -0.14
CA LEU A 98 18.28 19.34 1.14
C LEU A 98 19.74 19.29 1.63
N ALA A 99 20.43 18.16 1.48
CA ALA A 99 21.82 18.01 1.89
C ALA A 99 22.79 18.95 1.14
N ALA A 100 22.43 19.38 -0.06
CA ALA A 100 23.18 20.39 -0.81
C ALA A 100 23.06 21.81 -0.22
N GLU A 101 22.06 22.08 0.62
CA GLU A 101 21.78 23.40 1.18
C GLU A 101 21.38 23.31 2.67
N PRO A 102 22.35 23.19 3.60
CA PRO A 102 22.09 22.92 5.02
C PRO A 102 21.19 23.94 5.72
N GLU A 103 21.32 25.24 5.41
CA GLU A 103 20.43 26.28 5.97
C GLU A 103 18.97 26.03 5.58
N LEU A 104 18.73 25.61 4.33
CA LEU A 104 17.38 25.33 3.85
C LEU A 104 16.87 23.97 4.31
N GLN A 105 17.76 23.01 4.59
CA GLN A 105 17.41 21.75 5.24
C GLN A 105 16.80 21.99 6.63
N ALA A 106 17.49 22.73 7.51
CA ALA A 106 16.98 23.03 8.84
C ALA A 106 15.63 23.76 8.79
N MET A 107 15.50 24.74 7.88
CA MET A 107 14.24 25.47 7.67
C MET A 107 13.12 24.58 7.13
N PHE A 108 13.39 23.72 6.14
CA PHE A 108 12.41 22.80 5.58
C PHE A 108 11.91 21.80 6.63
N PHE A 109 12.81 21.27 7.46
CA PHE A 109 12.47 20.37 8.56
C PHE A 109 11.68 21.08 9.65
N GLY A 110 12.19 22.18 10.22
CA GLY A 110 11.53 22.88 11.33
C GLY A 110 10.17 23.44 10.94
N PHE A 111 10.08 24.17 9.82
CA PHE A 111 8.81 24.72 9.34
C PHE A 111 7.89 23.64 8.79
N GLY A 112 8.40 22.74 7.94
CA GLY A 112 7.59 21.71 7.31
C GLY A 112 6.98 20.75 8.33
N ALA A 113 7.77 20.28 9.31
CA ALA A 113 7.29 19.38 10.35
C ALA A 113 6.28 20.04 11.30
N SER A 114 6.18 21.37 11.36
CA SER A 114 5.07 22.03 12.08
C SER A 114 3.71 21.84 11.38
N LYS A 115 3.68 21.52 10.08
CA LYS A 115 2.44 21.39 9.31
C LYS A 115 1.77 20.03 9.52
N PRO A 116 0.45 19.95 9.76
CA PRO A 116 -0.28 18.67 9.88
C PRO A 116 -0.11 17.73 8.68
N SER A 117 0.11 18.30 7.50
CA SER A 117 0.38 17.59 6.25
C SER A 117 1.83 17.13 6.09
N TRP A 118 2.69 17.29 7.09
CA TRP A 118 4.06 16.79 7.04
C TRP A 118 4.06 15.29 6.75
N ARG A 119 4.75 14.88 5.70
CA ARG A 119 4.93 13.48 5.32
C ARG A 119 6.36 13.22 4.90
N ILE A 120 6.83 12.01 5.17
CA ILE A 120 8.12 11.52 4.72
C ILE A 120 7.85 10.25 3.92
N PHE A 121 8.36 10.19 2.70
CA PHE A 121 8.23 9.03 1.83
C PHE A 121 9.60 8.44 1.54
N HIS A 122 9.71 7.11 1.58
CA HIS A 122 10.77 6.41 0.86
C HIS A 122 10.36 6.33 -0.61
N LEU A 123 11.17 6.93 -1.48
CA LEU A 123 10.98 6.92 -2.93
C LEU A 123 11.98 5.93 -3.54
N SER A 124 11.51 4.89 -4.22
CA SER A 124 12.34 4.02 -5.06
C SER A 124 11.94 4.08 -6.54
N LEU A 125 12.90 3.87 -7.43
CA LEU A 125 12.71 3.90 -8.87
C LEU A 125 13.19 2.60 -9.51
N GLN A 126 12.26 1.84 -10.07
CA GLN A 126 12.56 0.58 -10.75
C GLN A 126 12.32 0.68 -12.26
N LYS A 127 13.12 -0.06 -13.04
CA LYS A 127 12.89 -0.21 -14.49
C LYS A 127 11.81 -1.27 -14.73
N THR A 128 10.96 -1.05 -15.73
CA THR A 128 9.96 -2.01 -16.17
C THR A 128 9.73 -1.91 -17.68
N SER A 129 8.88 -2.77 -18.21
CA SER A 129 8.47 -2.79 -19.63
C SER A 129 7.11 -3.48 -19.76
N ALA A 130 6.43 -3.28 -20.89
CA ALA A 130 5.17 -3.95 -21.17
C ALA A 130 5.27 -5.48 -21.12
N THR A 131 6.44 -6.08 -21.38
CA THR A 131 6.66 -7.53 -21.25
C THR A 131 6.49 -8.04 -19.80
N ASN A 132 6.65 -7.15 -18.82
CA ASN A 132 6.46 -7.50 -17.41
C ASN A 132 4.98 -7.55 -16.99
N SER A 133 4.05 -7.17 -17.86
CA SER A 133 2.62 -7.20 -17.57
C SER A 133 2.01 -8.60 -17.59
N GLN A 134 2.70 -9.56 -18.18
CA GLN A 134 2.25 -10.94 -18.28
C GLN A 134 2.72 -11.74 -17.06
N SER A 135 1.80 -12.55 -16.52
CA SER A 135 2.12 -13.55 -15.51
C SER A 135 3.00 -14.63 -16.14
N GLU A 136 4.08 -15.00 -15.45
CA GLU A 136 4.98 -16.08 -15.89
C GLU A 136 4.43 -17.48 -15.55
N PHE A 137 3.36 -17.56 -14.77
CA PHE A 137 2.70 -18.80 -14.42
C PHE A 137 1.76 -19.25 -15.55
N ALA A 138 2.34 -19.78 -16.63
CA ALA A 138 1.63 -20.59 -17.60
C ALA A 138 1.87 -22.06 -17.27
N LEU A 139 0.80 -22.84 -17.11
CA LEU A 139 0.94 -24.29 -17.01
C LEU A 139 1.46 -24.85 -18.35
N PRO A 140 2.29 -25.90 -18.34
CA PRO A 140 2.72 -26.55 -19.57
C PRO A 140 1.51 -26.96 -20.43
N GLY A 141 1.49 -26.51 -21.69
CA GLY A 141 0.39 -26.77 -22.64
C GLY A 141 -0.79 -25.80 -22.54
N THR A 142 -0.89 -24.93 -21.53
CA THR A 142 -1.88 -23.86 -21.54
C THR A 142 -1.33 -22.65 -22.29
N HIS A 143 -1.73 -22.49 -23.56
CA HIS A 143 -1.62 -21.23 -24.30
C HIS A 143 -2.57 -20.14 -23.74
N SER A 144 -2.78 -20.09 -22.42
CA SER A 144 -3.60 -19.07 -21.77
C SER A 144 -2.76 -17.85 -21.39
N VAL A 145 -1.90 -17.39 -22.30
CA VAL A 145 -1.55 -15.97 -22.29
C VAL A 145 -2.84 -15.30 -22.74
N GLN A 146 -3.67 -14.82 -21.80
CA GLN A 146 -4.73 -13.89 -22.16
C GLN A 146 -4.06 -12.77 -22.96
N GLN A 147 -4.26 -12.78 -24.27
CA GLN A 147 -3.61 -11.83 -25.14
C GLN A 147 -4.07 -10.45 -24.69
N THR A 148 -3.10 -9.66 -24.22
CA THR A 148 -3.31 -8.28 -23.83
C THR A 148 -3.97 -7.57 -25.01
N SER A 149 -5.16 -7.01 -24.80
CA SER A 149 -5.88 -6.34 -25.89
C SER A 149 -5.00 -5.26 -26.54
N PRO A 150 -5.16 -4.97 -27.84
CA PRO A 150 -4.34 -3.95 -28.52
C PRO A 150 -4.36 -2.60 -27.80
N LEU A 151 -5.53 -2.22 -27.24
CA LEU A 151 -5.68 -1.03 -26.41
C LEU A 151 -4.78 -1.08 -25.17
N LEU A 152 -4.86 -2.16 -24.39
CA LEU A 152 -4.07 -2.32 -23.19
C LEU A 152 -2.56 -2.37 -23.51
N ARG A 153 -2.17 -3.00 -24.62
CA ARG A 153 -0.78 -2.97 -25.11
C ARG A 153 -0.30 -1.54 -25.36
N GLY A 154 -1.06 -0.74 -26.12
CA GLY A 154 -0.71 0.66 -26.39
C GLY A 154 -0.70 1.54 -25.14
N MET A 155 -1.45 1.19 -24.09
CA MET A 155 -1.39 1.88 -22.80
C MET A 155 -0.12 1.56 -22.00
N LEU A 156 0.40 0.34 -22.12
CA LEU A 156 1.54 -0.16 -21.34
C LEU A 156 2.88 0.04 -22.04
N GLU A 157 2.91 0.03 -23.36
CA GLU A 157 4.12 0.20 -24.19
C GLU A 157 4.97 1.42 -23.82
N PRO A 158 4.41 2.62 -23.58
CA PRO A 158 5.23 3.79 -23.25
C PRO A 158 5.71 3.80 -21.79
N ILE A 159 5.40 2.79 -20.96
CA ILE A 159 5.80 2.73 -19.55
C ILE A 159 7.19 2.11 -19.42
N TYR A 160 8.13 2.86 -18.85
CA TYR A 160 9.53 2.45 -18.70
C TYR A 160 9.99 2.33 -17.25
N TYR A 161 9.32 3.04 -16.33
CA TYR A 161 9.71 3.09 -14.93
C TYR A 161 8.50 3.00 -14.00
N ILE A 162 8.74 2.48 -12.81
CA ILE A 162 7.83 2.53 -11.69
C ILE A 162 8.54 3.33 -10.59
N ALA A 163 7.89 4.37 -10.09
CA ALA A 163 8.31 5.05 -8.88
C ALA A 163 7.42 4.59 -7.72
N ALA A 164 7.98 3.97 -6.71
CA ALA A 164 7.23 3.51 -5.55
C ALA A 164 7.41 4.49 -4.39
N LEU A 165 6.30 5.05 -3.91
CA LEU A 165 6.26 5.99 -2.78
C LEU A 165 5.70 5.28 -1.54
N THR A 166 6.55 4.95 -0.58
CA THR A 166 6.13 4.35 0.70
C THR A 166 6.07 5.43 1.78
N ASP A 167 4.90 5.66 2.37
CA ASP A 167 4.76 6.60 3.49
C ASP A 167 5.48 6.02 4.72
N ILE A 168 6.56 6.67 5.13
CA ILE A 168 7.35 6.36 6.33
C ILE A 168 7.20 7.45 7.39
N SER A 169 6.11 8.22 7.34
CA SER A 169 5.80 9.20 8.39
C SER A 169 5.48 8.49 9.70
N SER A 170 5.86 9.10 10.82
CA SER A 170 5.48 8.69 12.16
C SER A 170 5.11 9.93 12.96
N ALA A 171 3.98 9.86 13.68
CA ALA A 171 3.52 10.96 14.52
C ALA A 171 4.47 11.16 15.69
N GLU A 172 4.97 10.05 16.23
CA GLU A 172 5.99 9.96 17.26
C GLU A 172 7.24 10.70 16.77
N GLN A 173 7.86 10.29 15.68
CA GLN A 173 9.16 10.83 15.24
C GLN A 173 9.11 12.26 14.67
N ARG A 174 7.91 12.82 14.50
CA ARG A 174 7.72 14.18 13.97
C ARG A 174 8.38 15.24 14.87
N TYR A 175 8.46 15.03 16.18
CA TYR A 175 9.07 16.03 17.08
C TYR A 175 10.57 16.25 16.80
N CYS A 176 11.30 15.21 16.33
CA CYS A 176 12.73 15.32 15.99
C CYS A 176 12.98 16.40 14.93
N TYR A 177 12.04 16.54 14.00
CA TYR A 177 12.11 17.53 12.92
C TYR A 177 11.65 18.91 13.37
N THR A 178 10.63 18.99 14.24
CA THR A 178 10.17 20.29 14.77
C THR A 178 11.17 20.97 15.68
N GLY A 179 12.13 20.23 16.25
CA GLY A 179 13.20 20.79 17.10
C GLY A 179 14.26 21.59 16.34
N GLN A 180 14.24 21.61 15.01
CA GLN A 180 15.19 22.37 14.20
C GLN A 180 14.92 23.88 14.30
N THR A 181 15.98 24.66 14.56
CA THR A 181 15.89 26.13 14.60
C THR A 181 15.97 26.72 13.19
N TYR A 182 15.18 27.75 12.92
CA TYR A 182 15.17 28.44 11.63
C TYR A 182 14.68 29.88 11.74
N ASP A 183 15.07 30.71 10.77
CA ASP A 183 14.60 32.08 10.65
C ASP A 183 13.26 32.15 9.90
N ALA A 184 12.19 32.45 10.63
CA ALA A 184 10.84 32.55 10.08
C ALA A 184 10.67 33.71 9.07
N SER A 185 11.54 34.72 9.07
CA SER A 185 11.47 35.84 8.12
C SER A 185 11.90 35.42 6.71
N ARG A 186 12.69 34.34 6.58
CA ARG A 186 13.27 33.87 5.32
C ARG A 186 12.44 32.79 4.63
N LEU A 187 11.26 32.40 5.13
CA LEU A 187 10.47 31.26 4.60
C LEU A 187 10.18 31.29 3.10
N ALA A 188 10.17 32.47 2.47
CA ALA A 188 9.97 32.62 1.02
C ALA A 188 11.02 31.87 0.18
N VAL A 189 12.23 31.63 0.71
CA VAL A 189 13.27 30.85 0.02
C VAL A 189 12.88 29.38 -0.19
N LEU A 190 11.94 28.84 0.60
CA LEU A 190 11.43 27.48 0.43
C LEU A 190 10.59 27.32 -0.85
N ASN A 191 10.18 28.41 -1.51
CA ASN A 191 9.45 28.37 -2.78
C ASN A 191 10.19 27.61 -3.88
N LYS A 192 11.52 27.48 -3.78
CA LYS A 192 12.31 26.64 -4.69
C LYS A 192 11.93 25.15 -4.64
N PHE A 193 11.34 24.69 -3.53
CA PHE A 193 10.83 23.32 -3.34
C PHE A 193 9.32 23.22 -3.58
N GLY A 194 8.69 24.32 -3.98
CA GLY A 194 7.27 24.36 -4.32
C GLY A 194 6.99 23.61 -5.63
N LEU A 195 5.99 22.75 -5.63
CA LEU A 195 5.53 22.07 -6.84
C LEU A 195 4.59 22.99 -7.63
N SER A 196 4.76 22.99 -8.95
CA SER A 196 3.82 23.63 -9.87
C SER A 196 2.51 22.83 -9.95
N LYS A 197 1.43 23.52 -10.31
CA LYS A 197 0.13 22.88 -10.55
C LYS A 197 0.17 22.00 -11.80
N ALA A 198 -0.64 20.95 -11.82
CA ALA A 198 -0.81 20.10 -12.99
C ALA A 198 -1.14 20.93 -14.24
N ALA A 199 -0.46 20.64 -15.35
CA ALA A 199 -0.82 21.24 -16.63
C ALA A 199 -2.18 20.71 -17.09
N PRO A 200 -3.04 21.53 -17.72
CA PRO A 200 -4.30 21.06 -18.27
C PRO A 200 -4.09 19.86 -19.20
N GLY A 201 -4.83 18.78 -18.98
CA GLY A 201 -4.78 17.56 -19.80
C GLY A 201 -3.76 16.50 -19.36
N THR A 202 -2.92 16.75 -18.35
CA THR A 202 -2.10 15.68 -17.75
C THR A 202 -2.97 14.81 -16.85
N LEU A 203 -3.30 13.59 -17.31
CA LEU A 203 -4.11 12.65 -16.56
C LEU A 203 -3.24 11.54 -15.95
N CYS A 204 -3.10 11.58 -14.62
CA CYS A 204 -2.64 10.43 -13.84
C CYS A 204 -3.89 9.74 -13.26
N GLU A 205 -4.12 8.48 -13.62
CA GLU A 205 -5.32 7.74 -13.17
C GLU A 205 -4.98 6.77 -12.03
N ALA A 206 -5.77 6.77 -10.96
CA ALA A 206 -5.71 5.75 -9.92
C ALA A 206 -6.40 4.47 -10.39
N ILE A 207 -5.67 3.35 -10.38
CA ILE A 207 -6.13 2.02 -10.74
C ILE A 207 -6.13 1.17 -9.47
N PRO A 208 -7.30 0.80 -8.92
CA PRO A 208 -7.34 -0.03 -7.72
C PRO A 208 -6.92 -1.47 -8.01
N ILE A 209 -6.19 -2.08 -7.07
CA ILE A 209 -5.92 -3.51 -7.07
C ILE A 209 -7.22 -4.23 -6.75
N HIS A 210 -7.69 -5.02 -7.70
CA HIS A 210 -8.81 -5.94 -7.49
C HIS A 210 -8.21 -7.30 -7.09
N TYR A 211 -8.27 -7.63 -5.80
CA TYR A 211 -7.93 -8.96 -5.31
C TYR A 211 -9.10 -9.48 -4.50
N VAL A 212 -9.86 -10.40 -5.10
CA VAL A 212 -11.07 -11.03 -4.57
C VAL A 212 -12.15 -10.02 -4.20
N ASN A 213 -13.34 -10.24 -4.73
CA ASN A 213 -14.55 -9.55 -4.33
C ASN A 213 -14.69 -9.63 -2.80
N LEU A 214 -14.34 -8.56 -2.06
CA LEU A 214 -14.42 -8.49 -0.60
C LEU A 214 -15.87 -8.57 -0.08
N ARG A 215 -16.84 -8.60 -1.00
CA ARG A 215 -18.25 -8.79 -0.68
C ARG A 215 -18.48 -10.27 -0.46
N ALA A 216 -19.07 -10.60 0.69
CA ALA A 216 -19.57 -11.95 0.97
C ALA A 216 -20.62 -12.41 -0.06
N GLU A 217 -21.20 -11.48 -0.85
CA GLU A 217 -22.27 -11.72 -1.80
C GLU A 217 -22.15 -10.79 -3.02
N SER A 218 -22.44 -11.31 -4.22
CA SER A 218 -22.51 -10.52 -5.44
C SER A 218 -23.62 -9.46 -5.38
N ARG A 219 -23.36 -8.28 -5.95
CA ARG A 219 -24.35 -7.23 -6.17
C ARG A 219 -24.87 -7.29 -7.58
N TYR A 220 -26.10 -6.85 -7.80
CA TYR A 220 -26.77 -6.83 -9.09
C TYR A 220 -27.28 -5.42 -9.37
N LEU A 221 -27.06 -4.96 -10.60
CA LEU A 221 -27.58 -3.68 -11.07
C LEU A 221 -29.09 -3.82 -11.28
N TYR A 222 -29.85 -2.98 -10.61
CA TYR A 222 -31.29 -2.94 -10.77
C TYR A 222 -31.80 -1.61 -10.27
N LYS A 223 -32.53 -0.90 -11.13
CA LYS A 223 -33.12 0.39 -10.81
C LYS A 223 -34.58 0.21 -10.44
N THR A 224 -34.91 0.42 -9.16
CA THR A 224 -36.26 0.45 -8.63
C THR A 224 -36.45 1.66 -7.74
N SER A 225 -37.70 2.14 -7.61
CA SER A 225 -38.04 3.14 -6.61
C SER A 225 -37.89 2.57 -5.20
N VAL A 226 -37.33 3.37 -4.30
CA VAL A 226 -37.14 3.05 -2.89
C VAL A 226 -37.57 4.27 -2.07
N LEU A 227 -38.45 4.06 -1.09
CA LEU A 227 -38.85 5.11 -0.15
C LEU A 227 -38.02 4.97 1.12
N VAL A 228 -37.28 6.02 1.47
CA VAL A 228 -36.37 6.04 2.62
C VAL A 228 -36.98 6.89 3.72
N ARG A 229 -37.18 6.32 4.91
CA ARG A 229 -37.68 7.03 6.09
C ARG A 229 -36.61 7.06 7.17
N THR A 230 -36.41 8.24 7.76
CA THR A 230 -35.49 8.41 8.89
C THR A 230 -36.15 8.07 10.22
N LYS A 231 -37.48 8.15 10.29
CA LYS A 231 -38.30 7.75 11.44
C LYS A 231 -39.54 7.00 10.95
N PRO A 232 -40.18 6.15 11.78
CA PRO A 232 -41.38 5.40 11.39
C PRO A 232 -42.48 6.25 10.77
N ASP A 233 -42.70 7.46 11.31
CA ASP A 233 -43.78 8.37 10.90
C ASP A 233 -43.29 9.56 10.06
N SER A 234 -42.02 9.56 9.61
CA SER A 234 -41.53 10.63 8.74
C SER A 234 -42.02 10.46 7.31
N GLU A 235 -42.26 11.58 6.64
CA GLU A 235 -42.44 11.61 5.18
C GLU A 235 -41.25 10.91 4.49
N PRO A 236 -41.52 10.00 3.53
CA PRO A 236 -40.47 9.24 2.90
C PRO A 236 -39.74 10.09 1.86
N LEU A 237 -38.41 10.02 1.90
CA LEU A 237 -37.57 10.50 0.83
C LEU A 237 -37.62 9.50 -0.33
N THR A 238 -37.88 9.99 -1.55
CA THR A 238 -37.81 9.14 -2.75
C THR A 238 -36.36 8.97 -3.19
N ALA A 239 -35.96 7.71 -3.38
CA ALA A 239 -34.66 7.29 -3.87
C ALA A 239 -34.81 6.25 -4.97
N PHE A 240 -33.72 5.99 -5.70
CA PHE A 240 -33.64 4.88 -6.64
C PHE A 240 -32.50 3.95 -6.28
N SER A 241 -32.69 2.65 -6.41
CA SER A 241 -31.58 1.71 -6.30
C SER A 241 -30.64 1.82 -7.49
N ARG A 242 -29.33 1.76 -7.21
CA ARG A 242 -28.27 1.59 -8.21
C ARG A 242 -27.88 0.12 -8.32
N ASP A 243 -27.71 -0.50 -7.17
CA ASP A 243 -27.45 -1.93 -7.02
C ASP A 243 -28.06 -2.48 -5.72
N PHE A 244 -28.23 -3.80 -5.68
CA PHE A 244 -28.57 -4.55 -4.47
C PHE A 244 -27.78 -5.85 -4.36
N SER A 245 -27.55 -6.33 -3.14
CA SER A 245 -27.20 -7.72 -2.83
C SER A 245 -28.25 -8.28 -1.85
N SER A 246 -28.05 -9.51 -1.37
CA SER A 246 -28.94 -10.06 -0.36
C SER A 246 -28.86 -9.28 0.97
N GLY A 247 -27.66 -8.79 1.32
CA GLY A 247 -27.40 -8.04 2.54
C GLY A 247 -27.36 -6.50 2.47
N GLY A 248 -27.50 -5.87 1.30
CA GLY A 248 -27.26 -4.43 1.18
C GLY A 248 -27.76 -3.80 -0.11
N LEU A 249 -27.86 -2.47 -0.10
CA LEU A 249 -28.30 -1.67 -1.26
C LEU A 249 -27.39 -0.44 -1.43
N GLN A 250 -27.27 0.03 -2.66
CA GLN A 250 -26.81 1.38 -2.95
C GLN A 250 -27.99 2.20 -3.50
N LEU A 251 -28.29 3.33 -2.86
CA LEU A 251 -29.38 4.21 -3.26
C LEU A 251 -28.85 5.55 -3.73
N GLU A 252 -29.56 6.14 -4.69
CA GLU A 252 -29.34 7.49 -5.22
C GLU A 252 -30.58 8.34 -4.98
N VAL A 253 -30.35 9.58 -4.55
CA VAL A 253 -31.39 10.58 -4.26
C VAL A 253 -31.10 11.84 -5.07
N SER A 254 -32.15 12.53 -5.49
CA SER A 254 -32.03 13.74 -6.32
C SER A 254 -31.48 14.94 -5.56
N GLN A 255 -31.61 14.96 -4.23
CA GLN A 255 -31.14 16.03 -3.36
C GLN A 255 -30.21 15.51 -2.26
N PRO A 256 -29.18 16.28 -1.86
CA PRO A 256 -28.29 15.95 -0.76
C PRO A 256 -29.02 15.59 0.53
N VAL A 257 -28.71 14.43 1.13
CA VAL A 257 -29.26 14.01 2.43
C VAL A 257 -28.38 14.42 3.60
N ASN A 258 -29.00 14.66 4.75
CA ASN A 258 -28.29 14.88 6.01
C ASN A 258 -28.26 13.61 6.87
N LEU A 259 -27.65 12.55 6.34
CA LEU A 259 -27.47 11.25 7.00
C LEU A 259 -25.98 10.95 7.17
N GLN A 260 -25.64 10.18 8.20
CA GLN A 260 -24.28 9.82 8.55
C GLN A 260 -24.12 8.30 8.70
N LYS A 261 -22.87 7.85 8.68
CA LYS A 261 -22.54 6.43 8.89
C LYS A 261 -23.01 6.00 10.29
N GLY A 262 -23.71 4.88 10.36
CA GLY A 262 -24.29 4.32 11.58
C GLY A 262 -25.77 4.65 11.77
N ASP A 263 -26.33 5.61 11.03
CA ASP A 263 -27.76 5.92 11.10
C ASP A 263 -28.59 4.74 10.61
N ILE A 264 -29.72 4.48 11.29
CA ILE A 264 -30.71 3.48 10.87
C ILE A 264 -31.84 4.17 10.12
N VAL A 265 -32.14 3.66 8.93
CA VAL A 265 -33.26 4.10 8.09
C VAL A 265 -34.19 2.93 7.78
N LEU A 266 -35.44 3.25 7.48
CA LEU A 266 -36.46 2.28 7.09
C LEU A 266 -36.72 2.40 5.59
N LEU A 267 -36.66 1.28 4.87
CA LEU A 267 -36.88 1.23 3.42
C LEU A 267 -38.24 0.61 3.10
N ASP A 268 -39.02 1.27 2.25
CA ASP A 268 -40.15 0.66 1.54
C ASP A 268 -39.74 0.41 0.07
N LEU A 269 -40.05 -0.78 -0.47
CA LEU A 269 -39.72 -1.19 -1.84
C LEU A 269 -41.01 -1.43 -2.65
N PRO A 270 -41.75 -0.37 -3.03
CA PRO A 270 -43.11 -0.48 -3.53
C PRO A 270 -43.25 -1.29 -4.83
N ASP A 271 -42.30 -1.16 -5.76
CA ASP A 271 -42.36 -1.89 -7.02
C ASP A 271 -41.99 -3.37 -6.84
N LEU A 272 -41.05 -3.66 -5.94
CA LEU A 272 -40.70 -5.05 -5.58
C LEU A 272 -41.80 -5.72 -4.75
N GLN A 273 -42.59 -4.97 -3.98
CA GLN A 273 -43.74 -5.51 -3.27
C GLN A 273 -44.81 -6.07 -4.22
N LYS A 274 -44.97 -5.48 -5.43
CA LYS A 274 -45.97 -5.94 -6.41
C LYS A 274 -45.69 -7.33 -6.95
N ILE A 275 -44.45 -7.80 -6.88
CA ILE A 275 -44.03 -9.10 -7.41
C ILE A 275 -43.94 -10.19 -6.33
N THR A 276 -44.32 -9.89 -5.09
CA THR A 276 -44.32 -10.87 -3.99
C THR A 276 -45.50 -10.65 -3.05
N LEU A 277 -46.22 -11.72 -2.73
CA LEU A 277 -47.21 -11.77 -1.66
C LEU A 277 -46.66 -12.44 -0.38
N LYS A 278 -45.49 -13.06 -0.48
CA LYS A 278 -44.86 -13.83 0.62
C LYS A 278 -44.04 -12.96 1.56
N HIS A 279 -43.51 -11.85 1.06
CA HIS A 279 -42.61 -10.98 1.81
C HIS A 279 -43.23 -9.60 2.00
N GLN A 280 -43.10 -9.06 3.21
CA GLN A 280 -43.47 -7.69 3.52
C GLN A 280 -42.25 -6.77 3.33
N LEU A 281 -42.24 -6.01 2.23
CA LEU A 281 -41.15 -5.14 1.81
C LEU A 281 -41.40 -3.67 2.17
N SER A 282 -41.95 -3.46 3.37
CA SER A 282 -42.20 -2.15 3.97
C SER A 282 -41.47 -2.03 5.29
N ARG A 283 -40.92 -0.84 5.57
CA ARG A 283 -40.22 -0.48 6.81
C ARG A 283 -39.05 -1.40 7.14
N LEU A 284 -38.30 -1.81 6.13
CA LEU A 284 -37.13 -2.68 6.27
C LEU A 284 -35.96 -1.91 6.90
N PRO A 285 -35.38 -2.34 8.04
CA PRO A 285 -34.34 -1.59 8.72
C PRO A 285 -32.94 -1.80 8.10
N TYR A 286 -32.33 -0.71 7.66
CA TYR A 286 -30.97 -0.68 7.12
C TYR A 286 -30.09 0.34 7.84
N GLU A 287 -28.82 0.00 8.02
CA GLU A 287 -27.78 0.88 8.56
C GLU A 287 -27.00 1.55 7.41
N ILE A 288 -26.81 2.86 7.52
CA ILE A 288 -25.99 3.65 6.60
C ILE A 288 -24.52 3.30 6.83
N MET A 289 -23.86 2.79 5.80
CA MET A 289 -22.44 2.43 5.83
C MET A 289 -21.52 3.52 5.33
N ALA A 290 -22.00 4.27 4.33
CA ALA A 290 -21.30 5.42 3.78
C ALA A 290 -22.29 6.32 3.06
N VAL A 291 -21.98 7.62 3.08
CA VAL A 291 -22.64 8.63 2.25
C VAL A 291 -21.56 9.29 1.40
N SER A 292 -21.84 9.45 0.11
CA SER A 292 -20.93 10.11 -0.84
C SER A 292 -20.64 11.57 -0.45
N LYS A 293 -19.56 12.16 -0.99
CA LYS A 293 -19.20 13.57 -0.74
C LYS A 293 -20.30 14.56 -1.16
N SER A 294 -20.99 14.29 -2.27
CA SER A 294 -22.15 15.07 -2.74
C SER A 294 -23.41 14.85 -1.90
N ARG A 295 -23.40 13.87 -0.99
CA ARG A 295 -24.52 13.41 -0.18
C ARG A 295 -25.74 12.95 -0.98
N THR A 296 -25.55 12.55 -2.23
CA THR A 296 -26.63 12.06 -3.12
C THR A 296 -26.64 10.54 -3.30
N ILE A 297 -25.58 9.85 -2.87
CA ILE A 297 -25.47 8.39 -2.89
C ILE A 297 -25.27 7.88 -1.47
N MET A 298 -26.05 6.85 -1.10
CA MET A 298 -26.00 6.16 0.19
C MET A 298 -25.73 4.67 -0.01
N ASN A 299 -24.76 4.14 0.75
CA ASN A 299 -24.49 2.70 0.82
C ASN A 299 -25.08 2.16 2.11
N LEU A 300 -25.90 1.11 2.01
CA LEU A 300 -26.66 0.55 3.11
C LEU A 300 -26.32 -0.92 3.29
N LYS A 301 -26.35 -1.38 4.54
CA LYS A 301 -26.39 -2.80 4.92
C LYS A 301 -27.61 -3.05 5.79
N ILE A 302 -28.07 -4.29 5.83
CA ILE A 302 -29.13 -4.69 6.78
C ILE A 302 -28.71 -4.34 8.21
N ALA A 303 -29.60 -3.70 8.97
CA ALA A 303 -29.39 -3.45 10.39
C ALA A 303 -29.39 -4.78 11.16
N LYS A 304 -28.62 -4.89 12.26
CA LYS A 304 -28.55 -6.13 13.05
C LYS A 304 -29.94 -6.56 13.52
N ALA A 305 -30.46 -7.64 12.95
CA ALA A 305 -31.70 -8.31 13.32
C ALA A 305 -31.52 -9.82 13.09
N ASP A 306 -32.10 -10.65 13.95
CA ASP A 306 -32.01 -12.12 13.85
C ASP A 306 -32.66 -12.64 12.56
N VAL A 307 -33.73 -11.98 12.11
CA VAL A 307 -34.42 -12.25 10.85
C VAL A 307 -34.72 -10.94 10.14
N HIS A 308 -34.39 -10.85 8.85
CA HIS A 308 -34.66 -9.67 8.02
C HIS A 308 -35.36 -10.08 6.71
N GLU A 309 -36.63 -9.71 6.58
CA GLU A 309 -37.49 -10.06 5.43
C GLU A 309 -36.88 -9.68 4.08
N GLY A 310 -36.31 -8.47 3.99
CA GLY A 310 -35.62 -8.02 2.78
C GLY A 310 -34.46 -8.94 2.37
N LYS A 311 -33.78 -9.58 3.33
CA LYS A 311 -32.68 -10.51 3.04
C LYS A 311 -33.20 -11.75 2.34
N GLN A 312 -34.22 -12.37 2.92
CA GLN A 312 -34.83 -13.59 2.40
C GLN A 312 -35.42 -13.35 1.01
N PHE A 313 -36.12 -12.22 0.84
CA PHE A 313 -36.63 -11.80 -0.45
C PHE A 313 -35.51 -11.64 -1.50
N PHE A 314 -34.46 -10.88 -1.22
CA PHE A 314 -33.37 -10.68 -2.19
C PHE A 314 -32.59 -11.97 -2.47
N GLN A 315 -32.40 -12.85 -1.47
CA GLN A 315 -31.82 -14.17 -1.69
C GLN A 315 -32.65 -14.99 -2.70
N GLN A 316 -33.98 -15.05 -2.51
CA GLN A 316 -34.87 -15.75 -3.41
C GLN A 316 -34.92 -15.09 -4.80
N LEU A 317 -35.02 -13.75 -4.87
CA LEU A 317 -35.04 -12.99 -6.11
C LEU A 317 -33.79 -13.28 -6.96
N ILE A 318 -32.62 -13.26 -6.32
CA ILE A 318 -31.32 -13.55 -6.95
C ILE A 318 -31.29 -15.00 -7.44
N GLN A 319 -31.67 -15.96 -6.59
CA GLN A 319 -31.61 -17.38 -6.93
C GLN A 319 -32.53 -17.72 -8.12
N SER A 320 -33.73 -17.15 -8.17
CA SER A 320 -34.71 -17.40 -9.22
C SER A 320 -34.42 -16.66 -10.54
N ASN A 321 -33.66 -15.56 -10.50
CA ASN A 321 -33.44 -14.69 -11.67
C ASN A 321 -31.96 -14.53 -12.04
N ARG A 322 -31.09 -15.45 -11.61
CA ARG A 322 -29.63 -15.36 -11.81
C ARG A 322 -29.21 -15.10 -13.26
N ASN A 323 -29.94 -15.67 -14.23
CA ASN A 323 -29.64 -15.51 -15.66
C ASN A 323 -30.13 -14.17 -16.26
N LYS A 324 -30.97 -13.42 -15.52
CA LYS A 324 -31.57 -12.15 -15.97
C LYS A 324 -31.00 -10.94 -15.24
N LEU A 325 -30.36 -11.13 -14.09
CA LEU A 325 -29.76 -10.06 -13.30
C LEU A 325 -28.34 -9.78 -13.77
N THR A 326 -28.07 -8.52 -14.14
CA THR A 326 -26.71 -8.07 -14.47
C THR A 326 -25.93 -7.91 -13.17
N VAL A 327 -24.82 -8.65 -13.02
CA VAL A 327 -23.93 -8.49 -11.88
C VAL A 327 -23.35 -7.07 -11.91
N ALA A 328 -23.44 -6.36 -10.80
CA ALA A 328 -22.75 -5.10 -10.56
C ALA A 328 -21.26 -5.39 -10.34
N GLU A 329 -20.60 -5.88 -11.38
CA GLU A 329 -19.16 -5.81 -11.48
C GLU A 329 -18.83 -4.32 -11.56
N GLU A 330 -17.93 -3.84 -10.70
CA GLU A 330 -17.20 -2.62 -11.02
C GLU A 330 -16.36 -2.97 -12.24
N THR A 331 -16.95 -2.92 -13.45
CA THR A 331 -16.22 -3.28 -14.65
C THR A 331 -15.10 -2.26 -14.74
N PRO A 332 -13.83 -2.68 -14.59
CA PRO A 332 -12.73 -1.75 -14.62
C PRO A 332 -12.79 -1.03 -15.96
N LYS A 333 -12.63 0.30 -15.96
CA LYS A 333 -12.63 1.16 -17.16
C LYS A 333 -11.78 0.56 -18.29
N TYR A 334 -10.70 -0.12 -17.91
CA TYR A 334 -9.85 -0.90 -18.80
C TYR A 334 -9.69 -2.33 -18.24
N PRO A 335 -10.43 -3.33 -18.77
CA PRO A 335 -10.28 -4.72 -18.38
C PRO A 335 -8.83 -5.22 -18.49
N GLY A 336 -8.35 -5.88 -17.43
CA GLY A 336 -6.99 -6.42 -17.35
C GLY A 336 -5.87 -5.41 -17.02
N LEU A 337 -6.15 -4.09 -16.98
CA LEU A 337 -5.13 -3.09 -16.66
C LEU A 337 -4.60 -3.26 -15.23
N SER A 338 -5.48 -3.46 -14.24
CA SER A 338 -5.08 -3.71 -12.86
C SER A 338 -4.14 -4.90 -12.75
N ASP A 339 -4.47 -6.03 -13.41
CA ASP A 339 -3.65 -7.24 -13.38
C ASP A 339 -2.29 -7.02 -14.06
N ALA A 340 -2.29 -6.33 -15.20
CA ALA A 340 -1.08 -5.97 -15.92
C ALA A 340 -0.12 -5.11 -15.08
N LEU A 341 -0.62 -4.02 -14.50
CA LEU A 341 0.16 -3.13 -13.65
C LEU A 341 0.71 -3.87 -12.43
N ARG A 342 -0.13 -4.70 -11.78
CA ARG A 342 0.25 -5.54 -10.65
C ARG A 342 1.41 -6.47 -10.97
N ASN A 343 1.35 -7.16 -12.11
CA ASN A 343 2.43 -8.05 -12.56
C ASN A 343 3.72 -7.27 -12.83
N MET A 344 3.61 -6.10 -13.47
CA MET A 344 4.76 -5.21 -13.68
C MET A 344 5.41 -4.78 -12.36
N TYR A 345 4.61 -4.49 -11.33
CA TYR A 345 5.13 -4.10 -10.01
C TYR A 345 5.81 -5.26 -9.29
N LEU A 346 5.22 -6.44 -9.27
CA LEU A 346 5.82 -7.63 -8.63
C LEU A 346 7.17 -8.01 -9.24
N LYS A 347 7.28 -7.99 -10.57
CA LYS A 347 8.56 -8.28 -11.25
C LYS A 347 9.64 -7.25 -10.92
N SER A 348 9.23 -6.00 -10.67
CA SER A 348 10.12 -4.90 -10.32
C SER A 348 10.16 -4.63 -8.80
N LEU A 349 9.77 -5.58 -7.95
CA LEU A 349 9.66 -5.37 -6.51
C LEU A 349 11.01 -4.99 -5.87
N SER A 350 11.05 -3.89 -5.10
CA SER A 350 12.23 -3.46 -4.34
C SER A 350 12.12 -3.64 -2.83
N ASN A 351 10.90 -3.78 -2.30
CA ASN A 351 10.66 -3.89 -0.87
C ASN A 351 11.05 -5.27 -0.34
N PHE A 352 11.30 -5.37 0.96
CA PHE A 352 11.59 -6.62 1.66
C PHE A 352 10.29 -7.23 2.16
N ALA A 353 9.72 -8.19 1.43
CA ALA A 353 8.51 -8.87 1.86
C ALA A 353 8.83 -10.02 2.82
N ILE A 354 8.13 -10.12 3.94
CA ILE A 354 8.23 -11.20 4.92
C ILE A 354 6.85 -11.81 5.13
N PHE A 355 6.78 -13.13 5.17
CA PHE A 355 5.55 -13.87 5.49
C PHE A 355 5.70 -14.54 6.85
N VAL A 356 4.70 -14.33 7.70
CA VAL A 356 4.63 -14.86 9.06
C VAL A 356 3.65 -16.01 9.08
N HIS A 357 4.13 -17.21 9.41
CA HIS A 357 3.34 -18.43 9.46
C HIS A 357 3.00 -18.77 10.90
N ARG A 358 1.76 -19.19 11.14
CA ARG A 358 1.37 -19.77 12.42
C ARG A 358 1.72 -21.26 12.48
N LYS A 359 2.42 -21.66 13.53
CA LYS A 359 2.66 -23.06 13.90
C LYS A 359 2.16 -23.30 15.32
N GLY A 360 0.90 -23.76 15.43
CA GLY A 360 0.23 -23.93 16.71
C GLY A 360 0.05 -22.59 17.43
N LEU A 361 0.77 -22.40 18.55
CA LEU A 361 0.77 -21.17 19.35
C LEU A 361 1.88 -20.19 18.99
N ARG A 362 2.84 -20.60 18.16
CA ARG A 362 4.01 -19.82 17.75
C ARG A 362 3.81 -19.23 16.35
N HIS A 363 4.52 -18.14 16.08
CA HIS A 363 4.61 -17.51 14.77
C HIS A 363 6.07 -17.52 14.34
N ASP A 364 6.31 -17.96 13.11
CA ASP A 364 7.66 -18.04 12.55
C ASP A 364 7.72 -17.22 11.25
N ILE A 365 8.82 -16.51 11.05
CA ILE A 365 9.19 -15.95 9.75
C ILE A 365 9.95 -17.03 8.98
N ASN A 366 9.31 -17.63 7.97
CA ASN A 366 9.95 -18.71 7.20
C ASN A 366 10.14 -18.37 5.72
N VAL A 367 9.45 -17.36 5.21
CA VAL A 367 9.48 -17.01 3.79
C VAL A 367 9.72 -15.52 3.64
N ILE A 368 10.66 -15.18 2.76
CA ILE A 368 10.91 -13.82 2.29
C ILE A 368 10.64 -13.73 0.80
N GLY A 369 10.14 -12.57 0.37
CA GLY A 369 10.05 -12.22 -1.04
C GLY A 369 11.27 -11.43 -1.45
N GLN A 370 11.95 -11.89 -2.49
CA GLN A 370 13.02 -11.16 -3.16
C GLN A 370 12.56 -10.84 -4.58
N GLY A 371 12.70 -9.57 -4.99
CA GLY A 371 12.51 -9.17 -6.39
C GLY A 371 13.67 -9.61 -7.28
N VAL A 372 13.71 -9.10 -8.51
CA VAL A 372 14.79 -9.40 -9.48
C VAL A 372 16.18 -9.00 -8.95
N GLN A 373 16.26 -8.03 -8.05
CA GLN A 373 17.50 -7.58 -7.44
C GLN A 373 17.41 -7.62 -5.91
N PRO A 374 18.45 -8.10 -5.21
CA PRO A 374 18.47 -8.07 -3.75
C PRO A 374 18.60 -6.62 -3.26
N ASN A 375 17.71 -6.23 -2.35
CA ASN A 375 17.78 -4.93 -1.67
C ASN A 375 18.88 -4.93 -0.57
N PRO A 376 19.17 -3.78 0.07
CA PRO A 376 20.21 -3.69 1.09
C PRO A 376 20.09 -4.71 2.22
N LEU A 377 18.87 -5.01 2.69
CA LEU A 377 18.68 -5.98 3.77
C LEU A 377 19.01 -7.41 3.33
N HIS A 378 18.63 -7.81 2.10
CA HIS A 378 19.04 -9.11 1.55
C HIS A 378 20.58 -9.25 1.55
N ARG A 379 21.29 -8.18 1.17
CA ARG A 379 22.76 -8.17 1.15
C ARG A 379 23.38 -8.23 2.55
N LEU A 380 22.79 -7.54 3.53
CA LEU A 380 23.24 -7.61 4.92
C LEU A 380 23.04 -9.00 5.53
N LEU A 381 21.93 -9.66 5.20
CA LEU A 381 21.67 -11.04 5.65
C LEU A 381 22.68 -12.03 5.06
N LEU A 382 23.11 -11.82 3.81
CA LEU A 382 24.21 -12.60 3.21
C LEU A 382 25.54 -12.33 3.91
N LEU A 383 25.85 -11.06 4.21
CA LEU A 383 27.08 -10.68 4.93
C LEU A 383 27.16 -11.26 6.35
N ALA A 384 26.02 -11.49 7.01
CA ALA A 384 25.97 -12.06 8.36
C ALA A 384 26.25 -13.57 8.40
N GLN A 385 26.40 -14.23 7.25
CA GLN A 385 26.67 -15.67 7.18
C GLN A 385 28.12 -16.00 7.56
N GLN A 386 28.30 -17.05 8.36
CA GLN A 386 29.62 -17.64 8.61
C GLN A 386 29.87 -18.90 7.76
N GLU A 387 28.85 -19.70 7.43
CA GLU A 387 28.94 -20.86 6.51
C GLU A 387 27.64 -21.05 5.70
N HIS A 388 27.79 -21.40 4.42
CA HIS A 388 26.78 -21.77 3.41
C HIS A 388 25.78 -20.70 2.90
N ASN A 389 25.46 -20.84 1.60
CA ASN A 389 24.77 -19.89 0.71
C ASN A 389 23.24 -19.75 0.97
N THR A 390 22.78 -19.90 2.22
CA THR A 390 21.36 -19.82 2.64
C THR A 390 21.17 -18.67 3.61
N LEU A 391 20.33 -17.68 3.26
CA LEU A 391 20.11 -16.46 4.06
C LEU A 391 19.90 -16.79 5.55
N SER A 392 20.83 -16.39 6.42
CA SER A 392 20.70 -16.61 7.86
C SER A 392 19.79 -15.55 8.45
N PHE A 393 18.70 -15.99 9.07
CA PHE A 393 17.75 -15.09 9.72
C PHE A 393 18.27 -14.56 11.05
N GLU A 394 19.41 -15.05 11.58
CA GLU A 394 19.94 -14.67 12.89
C GLU A 394 20.09 -13.16 13.09
N LEU A 395 20.43 -12.42 12.01
CA LEU A 395 20.50 -10.95 12.06
C LEU A 395 19.12 -10.29 12.26
N LEU A 396 18.05 -10.88 11.73
CA LEU A 396 16.67 -10.45 11.99
C LEU A 396 16.11 -11.08 13.28
N THR A 397 16.67 -12.20 13.71
CA THR A 397 16.08 -13.07 14.72
C THR A 397 17.02 -13.25 15.92
N LYS A 398 16.95 -12.31 16.87
CA LYS A 398 16.99 -12.67 18.30
C LYS A 398 15.70 -13.46 18.62
N ALA A 399 15.59 -14.65 18.04
CA ALA A 399 14.38 -15.26 17.47
C ALA A 399 13.12 -15.30 18.34
N HIS A 400 13.26 -15.46 19.65
CA HIS A 400 12.09 -15.63 20.52
C HIS A 400 11.33 -14.32 20.76
N VAL A 401 12.05 -13.19 20.88
CA VAL A 401 11.41 -11.90 21.22
C VAL A 401 10.60 -11.40 20.03
N LEU A 402 11.19 -11.39 18.83
CA LEU A 402 10.50 -10.97 17.61
C LEU A 402 9.30 -11.88 17.30
N ASN A 403 9.47 -13.20 17.35
CA ASN A 403 8.38 -14.13 17.07
C ASN A 403 7.21 -13.95 18.06
N HIS A 404 7.51 -13.73 19.34
CA HIS A 404 6.51 -13.46 20.37
C HIS A 404 5.79 -12.12 20.15
N GLU A 405 6.54 -11.06 19.82
CA GLU A 405 5.98 -9.74 19.52
C GLU A 405 5.04 -9.80 18.30
N LEU A 406 5.49 -10.40 17.20
CA LEU A 406 4.67 -10.58 16.00
C LEU A 406 3.43 -11.43 16.29
N ALA A 407 3.57 -12.50 17.08
CA ALA A 407 2.44 -13.34 17.49
C ALA A 407 1.39 -12.54 18.27
N ASN A 408 1.82 -11.75 19.25
CA ASN A 408 0.93 -10.96 20.09
C ASN A 408 0.25 -9.85 19.31
N GLN A 409 1.01 -9.14 18.48
CA GLN A 409 0.48 -8.10 17.60
C GLN A 409 -0.55 -8.68 16.62
N LEU A 410 -0.22 -9.77 15.93
CA LEU A 410 -1.13 -10.41 14.96
C LEU A 410 -2.39 -10.99 15.60
N LYS A 411 -2.38 -11.37 16.87
CA LYS A 411 -3.59 -11.80 17.61
C LYS A 411 -4.55 -10.65 17.89
N GLN A 412 -4.03 -9.43 18.04
CA GLN A 412 -4.82 -8.23 18.34
C GLN A 412 -5.32 -7.53 17.07
N MET A 413 -4.66 -7.76 15.93
CA MET A 413 -5.00 -7.15 14.65
C MET A 413 -6.17 -7.85 13.95
N LYS A 414 -7.10 -7.04 13.42
CA LYS A 414 -8.09 -7.45 12.42
C LYS A 414 -7.54 -7.23 11.02
N ARG A 415 -8.16 -7.89 10.03
CA ARG A 415 -7.75 -7.80 8.61
C ARG A 415 -7.74 -6.37 8.08
N GLN A 416 -8.70 -5.55 8.50
CA GLN A 416 -8.90 -4.18 8.04
C GLN A 416 -8.14 -3.13 8.85
N ASP A 417 -7.41 -3.55 9.89
CA ASP A 417 -6.65 -2.61 10.70
C ASP A 417 -5.48 -2.05 9.87
N PRO A 418 -5.05 -0.80 10.16
CA PRO A 418 -3.87 -0.24 9.51
C PRO A 418 -2.62 -1.07 9.85
N PRO A 419 -1.55 -0.97 9.04
CA PRO A 419 -0.32 -1.70 9.28
C PRO A 419 0.32 -1.23 10.60
N LYS A 420 0.89 -2.18 11.35
CA LYS A 420 1.75 -1.86 12.49
C LYS A 420 3.18 -1.65 11.98
N ALA A 421 3.74 -0.47 12.21
CA ALA A 421 5.13 -0.18 11.87
C ALA A 421 6.09 -0.70 12.95
N TYR A 422 7.18 -1.31 12.49
CA TYR A 422 8.35 -1.69 13.28
C TYR A 422 9.60 -1.12 12.61
N GLU A 423 10.55 -0.61 13.39
CA GLU A 423 11.86 -0.20 12.87
C GLU A 423 12.93 -1.17 13.36
N LEU A 424 13.81 -1.56 12.44
CA LEU A 424 14.97 -2.39 12.68
C LEU A 424 16.22 -1.56 12.42
N TYR A 425 17.11 -1.52 13.39
CA TYR A 425 18.42 -0.88 13.29
C TYR A 425 19.49 -1.94 13.26
N ILE A 426 20.38 -1.86 12.27
CA ILE A 426 21.54 -2.74 12.11
C ILE A 426 22.78 -1.88 12.22
N ARG A 427 23.61 -2.17 13.23
CA ARG A 427 24.90 -1.54 13.45
C ARG A 427 26.00 -2.46 12.94
N VAL A 428 26.87 -1.92 12.08
CA VAL A 428 28.05 -2.60 11.56
C VAL A 428 29.29 -1.97 12.20
N ALA A 429 29.95 -2.73 13.07
CA ALA A 429 31.19 -2.34 13.72
C ALA A 429 32.39 -3.05 13.06
N MET A 430 33.57 -2.43 13.13
CA MET A 430 34.83 -3.06 12.75
C MET A 430 35.59 -3.42 14.02
N VAL A 431 35.74 -4.72 14.29
CA VAL A 431 36.44 -5.25 15.47
C VAL A 431 37.55 -6.19 14.99
N GLY A 432 38.81 -5.86 15.30
CA GLY A 432 39.95 -6.67 14.86
C GLY A 432 40.08 -6.82 13.34
N GLY A 433 39.61 -5.82 12.57
CA GLY A 433 39.59 -5.87 11.10
C GLY A 433 38.44 -6.69 10.49
N GLN A 434 37.60 -7.33 11.31
CA GLN A 434 36.41 -8.04 10.87
C GLN A 434 35.13 -7.23 11.14
N ARG A 435 34.10 -7.46 10.32
CA ARG A 435 32.80 -6.83 10.48
C ARG A 435 31.97 -7.61 11.48
N GLN A 436 31.41 -6.90 12.44
CA GLN A 436 30.45 -7.43 13.38
C GLN A 436 29.11 -6.71 13.20
N LEU A 437 28.07 -7.48 12.87
CA LEU A 437 26.71 -6.98 12.71
C LEU A 437 25.92 -7.22 14.00
N SER A 438 25.17 -6.21 14.43
CA SER A 438 24.26 -6.30 15.57
C SER A 438 22.94 -5.61 15.22
N SER A 439 21.82 -6.18 15.68
CA SER A 439 20.48 -5.72 15.35
C SER A 439 19.64 -5.40 16.58
N TYR A 440 18.77 -4.40 16.42
CA TYR A 440 17.91 -3.86 17.47
C TYR A 440 16.59 -3.39 16.85
N PHE A 441 15.46 -3.88 17.35
CA PHE A 441 14.15 -3.35 17.01
C PHE A 441 13.77 -2.16 17.89
N ASN A 442 12.90 -1.29 17.38
CA ASN A 442 12.40 -0.14 18.14
C ASN A 442 11.67 -0.51 19.44
N PHE A 443 11.02 -1.68 19.51
CA PHE A 443 10.37 -2.15 20.74
C PHE A 443 11.34 -2.69 21.80
N GLU A 444 12.63 -2.86 21.48
CA GLU A 444 13.65 -3.27 22.46
C GLU A 444 14.11 -2.08 23.35
N PHE A 445 13.75 -0.84 22.99
CA PHE A 445 14.03 0.36 23.77
C PHE A 445 12.82 0.72 24.63
N ALA A 446 13.03 1.05 25.91
CA ALA A 446 11.95 1.38 26.83
C ALA A 446 11.38 2.78 26.58
N THR A 447 12.24 3.71 26.15
CA THR A 447 11.89 5.12 25.90
C THR A 447 12.47 5.62 24.58
N GLU A 448 11.91 6.71 24.07
CA GLU A 448 12.42 7.36 22.86
C GLU A 448 13.77 8.04 23.11
N GLU A 449 14.03 8.52 24.33
CA GLU A 449 15.32 9.03 24.76
C GLU A 449 16.42 7.97 24.68
N GLU A 450 16.14 6.73 25.12
CA GLU A 450 17.09 5.62 24.98
C GLU A 450 17.40 5.32 23.52
N LEU A 451 16.37 5.27 22.66
CA LEU A 451 16.55 5.11 21.22
C LEU A 451 17.39 6.25 20.62
N LYS A 452 17.16 7.49 21.05
CA LYS A 452 17.92 8.65 20.60
C LYS A 452 19.39 8.57 21.02
N LEU A 453 19.68 8.18 22.26
CA LEU A 453 21.05 8.00 22.74
C LEU A 453 21.77 6.91 21.96
N PHE A 454 21.11 5.75 21.74
CA PHE A 454 21.63 4.70 20.88
C PHE A 454 21.90 5.21 19.46
N ALA A 455 20.97 5.95 18.86
CA ALA A 455 21.10 6.45 17.50
C ALA A 455 22.30 7.39 17.36
N LEU A 456 22.49 8.33 18.29
CA LEU A 456 23.60 9.27 18.28
C LEU A 456 24.95 8.55 18.39
N ASP A 457 25.09 7.64 19.36
CA ASP A 457 26.30 6.83 19.55
C ASP A 457 26.61 5.97 18.33
N ALA A 458 25.60 5.24 17.82
CA ALA A 458 25.78 4.34 16.69
C ALA A 458 26.14 5.08 15.40
N ILE A 459 25.55 6.25 15.14
CA ILE A 459 25.85 7.09 13.97
C ILE A 459 27.26 7.70 14.06
N GLU A 460 27.71 8.05 15.27
CA GLU A 460 29.03 8.64 15.48
C GLU A 460 30.16 7.60 15.34
N GLN A 461 29.97 6.41 15.92
CA GLN A 461 31.06 5.43 16.07
C GLN A 461 31.05 4.32 15.01
N HIS A 462 29.93 4.10 14.31
CA HIS A 462 29.72 2.91 13.49
C HIS A 462 28.97 3.21 12.21
N THR A 463 28.84 2.23 11.31
CA THR A 463 27.95 2.37 10.14
C THR A 463 26.58 1.80 10.49
N VAL A 464 25.52 2.58 10.26
CA VAL A 464 24.16 2.21 10.64
C VAL A 464 23.29 2.05 9.40
N PHE A 465 22.53 0.95 9.38
CA PHE A 465 21.39 0.73 8.51
C PHE A 465 20.10 0.75 9.33
N ALA A 466 19.04 1.30 8.79
CA ALA A 466 17.72 1.29 9.39
C ALA A 466 16.68 0.85 8.35
N PHE A 467 15.70 0.07 8.80
CA PHE A 467 14.61 -0.46 7.99
C PHE A 467 13.29 -0.24 8.71
N ARG A 468 12.23 0.03 7.96
CA ARG A 468 10.87 0.05 8.48
C ARG A 468 10.04 -1.04 7.85
N PHE A 469 9.39 -1.84 8.70
CA PHE A 469 8.48 -2.91 8.33
C PHE A 469 7.04 -2.55 8.66
N PHE A 470 6.13 -2.79 7.73
CA PHE A 470 4.70 -2.60 7.89
C PHE A 470 4.01 -3.97 8.00
N LEU A 471 3.76 -4.42 9.23
CA LEU A 471 3.08 -5.67 9.52
C LEU A 471 1.57 -5.53 9.30
N THR A 472 0.98 -6.48 8.58
CA THR A 472 -0.45 -6.55 8.28
C THR A 472 -0.98 -7.95 8.51
N ARG A 473 -2.25 -8.07 8.94
CA ARG A 473 -2.95 -9.36 9.11
C ARG A 473 -3.47 -9.85 7.76
N THR A 474 -3.16 -11.11 7.42
CA THR A 474 -3.65 -11.73 6.17
C THR A 474 -5.15 -12.10 6.24
N GLY A 475 -5.72 -12.38 5.08
CA GLY A 475 -7.05 -12.94 4.94
C GLY A 475 -6.97 -14.46 4.81
N LYS A 476 -8.11 -15.09 4.52
CA LYS A 476 -8.12 -16.51 4.12
C LYS A 476 -7.42 -16.70 2.78
N LEU A 477 -6.87 -17.88 2.58
CA LEU A 477 -6.37 -18.36 1.30
C LEU A 477 -7.48 -18.29 0.24
N ASP A 478 -7.19 -17.67 -0.90
CA ASP A 478 -8.02 -17.79 -2.10
C ASP A 478 -7.58 -19.04 -2.88
N SER A 479 -8.25 -20.15 -2.56
CA SER A 479 -8.00 -21.43 -3.22
C SER A 479 -8.34 -21.40 -4.71
N GLU A 480 -9.31 -20.56 -5.16
CA GLU A 480 -9.69 -20.47 -6.58
C GLU A 480 -8.57 -19.82 -7.40
N TYR A 481 -7.93 -18.77 -6.87
CA TYR A 481 -6.84 -18.06 -7.54
C TYR A 481 -5.63 -18.95 -7.86
N ILE A 482 -5.36 -19.94 -7.00
CA ILE A 482 -4.24 -20.89 -7.16
C ILE A 482 -4.66 -22.30 -7.58
N ALA A 483 -5.96 -22.53 -7.81
CA ALA A 483 -6.50 -23.87 -8.07
C ALA A 483 -5.86 -24.56 -9.28
N LYS A 484 -5.61 -23.79 -10.35
CA LYS A 484 -4.98 -24.32 -11.57
C LYS A 484 -3.56 -24.81 -11.28
N GLU A 485 -2.76 -24.02 -10.59
CA GLU A 485 -1.38 -24.35 -10.25
C GLU A 485 -1.29 -25.51 -9.24
N LEU A 486 -2.11 -25.49 -8.18
CA LEU A 486 -2.17 -26.60 -7.23
C LEU A 486 -2.67 -27.89 -7.87
N GLY A 487 -3.67 -27.79 -8.75
CA GLY A 487 -4.19 -28.92 -9.53
C GLY A 487 -3.11 -29.55 -10.38
N TYR A 488 -2.34 -28.74 -11.12
CA TYR A 488 -1.21 -29.23 -11.92
C TYR A 488 -0.15 -29.93 -11.05
N ILE A 489 0.27 -29.33 -9.93
CA ILE A 489 1.26 -29.94 -9.03
C ILE A 489 0.72 -31.26 -8.45
N SER A 490 -0.58 -31.34 -8.15
CA SER A 490 -1.21 -32.52 -7.56
C SER A 490 -1.15 -33.74 -8.49
N VAL A 491 -1.17 -33.55 -9.81
CA VAL A 491 -1.05 -34.64 -10.80
C VAL A 491 0.31 -35.35 -10.68
N TYR A 492 1.38 -34.60 -10.41
CA TYR A 492 2.75 -35.15 -10.35
C TYR A 492 3.23 -35.46 -8.93
N ALA A 493 2.77 -34.69 -7.93
CA ALA A 493 3.25 -34.77 -6.56
C ALA A 493 2.17 -34.32 -5.56
N ILE A 494 1.17 -35.17 -5.32
CA ILE A 494 0.06 -34.89 -4.40
C ILE A 494 0.51 -34.48 -2.99
N HIS A 495 1.57 -35.11 -2.46
CA HIS A 495 2.10 -34.78 -1.13
C HIS A 495 2.71 -33.37 -1.09
N LYS A 496 3.39 -32.94 -2.17
CA LYS A 496 3.95 -31.58 -2.26
C LYS A 496 2.85 -30.54 -2.42
N ALA A 497 1.81 -30.84 -3.21
CA ALA A 497 0.66 -29.94 -3.36
C ALA A 497 -0.05 -29.71 -2.03
N LYS A 498 -0.33 -30.78 -1.26
CA LYS A 498 -0.94 -30.69 0.07
C LYS A 498 -0.06 -29.90 1.05
N SER A 499 1.25 -30.20 1.09
CA SER A 499 2.17 -29.47 1.97
C SER A 499 2.24 -27.98 1.63
N LEU A 500 2.20 -27.62 0.35
CA LEU A 500 2.19 -26.22 -0.09
C LEU A 500 0.87 -25.53 0.24
N GLU A 501 -0.26 -26.21 0.04
CA GLU A 501 -1.58 -25.69 0.42
C GLU A 501 -1.66 -25.45 1.93
N GLU A 502 -1.20 -26.40 2.75
CA GLU A 502 -1.09 -26.25 4.19
C GLU A 502 -0.18 -25.08 4.57
N GLU A 503 1.00 -24.96 3.95
CA GLU A 503 1.92 -23.84 4.19
C GLU A 503 1.25 -22.49 3.92
N LEU A 504 0.58 -22.35 2.76
CA LEU A 504 -0.13 -21.14 2.37
C LEU A 504 -1.33 -20.83 3.27
N TRP A 505 -2.00 -21.87 3.79
CA TRP A 505 -3.12 -21.72 4.73
C TRP A 505 -2.69 -21.12 6.06
N HIS A 506 -1.45 -21.39 6.50
CA HIS A 506 -0.93 -20.94 7.78
C HIS A 506 -0.30 -19.54 7.75
N VAL A 507 -0.28 -18.85 6.60
CA VAL A 507 0.19 -17.47 6.50
C VAL A 507 -0.80 -16.56 7.24
N GLU A 508 -0.40 -16.03 8.40
CA GLU A 508 -1.23 -15.15 9.23
C GLU A 508 -0.84 -13.67 9.14
N GLY A 509 0.39 -13.38 8.70
CA GLY A 509 0.88 -12.01 8.61
C GLY A 509 1.79 -11.79 7.39
N VAL A 510 1.79 -10.55 6.89
CA VAL A 510 2.75 -10.06 5.90
C VAL A 510 3.38 -8.80 6.44
N ALA A 511 4.71 -8.72 6.43
CA ALA A 511 5.44 -7.49 6.69
C ALA A 511 6.13 -7.01 5.40
N ASP A 512 5.89 -5.76 5.04
CA ASP A 512 6.50 -5.10 3.88
C ASP A 512 7.57 -4.12 4.36
N GLY A 513 8.83 -4.31 3.96
CA GLY A 513 9.98 -3.60 4.49
C GLY A 513 10.61 -2.61 3.50
N VAL A 514 10.97 -1.41 3.95
CA VAL A 514 11.75 -0.43 3.18
C VAL A 514 12.97 0.04 3.98
N GLU A 515 14.03 0.41 3.27
CA GLU A 515 15.23 1.00 3.88
C GLU A 515 14.94 2.47 4.23
N ILE A 516 15.32 2.88 5.44
CA ILE A 516 15.11 4.24 5.95
C ILE A 516 16.39 4.83 6.55
N SER A 517 17.58 4.28 6.26
CA SER A 517 18.82 4.70 6.95
C SER A 517 19.14 6.18 6.72
N THR A 518 18.86 6.69 5.52
CA THR A 518 19.06 8.12 5.24
C THR A 518 18.11 8.98 6.07
N GLU A 519 16.86 8.57 6.22
CA GLU A 519 15.89 9.26 7.07
C GLU A 519 16.29 9.17 8.55
N PHE A 520 16.71 8.00 9.01
CA PHE A 520 17.17 7.78 10.38
C PHE A 520 18.36 8.67 10.74
N VAL A 521 19.38 8.77 9.86
CA VAL A 521 20.52 9.67 10.10
C VAL A 521 20.09 11.14 10.04
N ASN A 522 19.24 11.53 9.08
CA ASN A 522 18.71 12.90 9.02
C ASN A 522 17.87 13.27 10.24
N ARG A 523 17.19 12.30 10.86
CA ARG A 523 16.35 12.50 12.04
C ARG A 523 17.17 12.87 13.27
N PHE A 524 18.36 12.27 13.44
CA PHE A 524 19.17 12.40 14.66
C PHE A 524 20.47 13.20 14.49
N ALA A 525 21.17 13.04 13.37
CA ALA A 525 22.44 13.69 13.08
C ALA A 525 22.57 14.03 11.57
N PRO A 526 21.79 15.01 11.06
CA PRO A 526 21.78 15.36 9.63
C PRO A 526 23.15 15.68 9.04
N SER A 527 24.07 16.24 9.84
CA SER A 527 25.45 16.52 9.42
C SER A 527 26.26 15.27 9.05
N GLN A 528 25.89 14.09 9.58
CA GLN A 528 26.56 12.81 9.31
C GLN A 528 25.96 12.06 8.11
N SER A 529 24.91 12.59 7.48
CA SER A 529 24.13 11.89 6.44
C SER A 529 24.97 11.44 5.24
N GLN A 530 25.82 12.32 4.72
CA GLN A 530 26.69 12.02 3.58
C GLN A 530 27.78 10.99 3.92
N ALA A 531 28.42 11.13 5.08
CA ALA A 531 29.46 10.20 5.55
C ALA A 531 28.90 8.78 5.75
N GLN A 532 27.76 8.68 6.45
CA GLN A 532 27.05 7.42 6.65
C GLN A 532 26.60 6.79 5.33
N GLN A 533 26.15 7.59 4.35
CA GLN A 533 25.77 7.08 3.04
C GLN A 533 26.97 6.43 2.30
N GLN A 534 28.13 7.09 2.30
CA GLN A 534 29.35 6.55 1.68
C GLN A 534 29.81 5.25 2.35
N GLN A 535 29.79 5.21 3.69
CA GLN A 535 30.14 4.01 4.45
C GLN A 535 29.20 2.83 4.13
N ARG A 536 27.88 3.07 4.10
CA ARG A 536 26.89 2.04 3.72
C ARG A 536 27.15 1.49 2.32
N GLN A 537 27.43 2.37 1.35
CA GLN A 537 27.73 1.96 -0.02
C GLN A 537 28.97 1.06 -0.09
N ALA A 538 30.05 1.40 0.63
CA ALA A 538 31.24 0.57 0.70
C ALA A 538 30.94 -0.84 1.26
N ILE A 539 30.11 -0.93 2.31
CA ILE A 539 29.68 -2.22 2.88
C ILE A 539 28.85 -3.02 1.87
N LEU A 540 27.85 -2.40 1.24
CA LEU A 540 26.96 -3.09 0.30
C LEU A 540 27.66 -3.55 -1.00
N GLN A 541 28.71 -2.86 -1.42
CA GLN A 541 29.53 -3.26 -2.58
C GLN A 541 30.31 -4.54 -2.29
N THR A 542 30.93 -4.64 -1.11
CA THR A 542 31.64 -5.87 -0.72
C THR A 542 30.72 -7.08 -0.55
N ALA A 543 29.44 -6.88 -0.22
CA ALA A 543 28.44 -7.95 -0.18
C ALA A 543 28.16 -8.53 -1.58
N SER A 544 28.17 -7.70 -2.63
CA SER A 544 27.91 -8.15 -3.99
C SER A 544 29.03 -8.99 -4.58
N ALA A 545 30.27 -8.76 -4.18
CA ALA A 545 31.42 -9.55 -4.62
C ALA A 545 31.42 -11.00 -4.08
N LEU A 546 30.66 -11.27 -3.01
CA LEU A 546 30.50 -12.62 -2.45
C LEU A 546 29.41 -13.44 -3.18
N THR A 547 28.57 -12.79 -3.99
CA THR A 547 27.46 -13.41 -4.73
C THR A 547 27.72 -13.63 -6.22
N SER A 548 28.83 -13.09 -6.74
CA SER A 548 29.35 -13.29 -8.09
C SER A 548 30.45 -14.33 -8.09
#